data_AF-A0AAN4R4Y5-F1
#
_entry.id   AF-A0AAN4R4Y5-F1
#
_cell.length_a   1.000
_cell.length_b   1.000
_cell.length_c   1.000
_cell.angle_alpha   90.00
_cell.angle_beta   90.00
_cell.angle_gamma   90.00
#
_symmetry.space_group_name_H-M   'P 1'
#
loop_
_entity.id
_entity.type
_entity.pdbx_description
1 polymer ?
#
loop_
_entity_poly.entity_id
_entity_poly.type
_entity_poly.pdbx_seq_one_letter_code
_entity_poly.pdbx_strand_id
1 'polypeptide(L)'
;MHHIALALEQSGHPRYPMSRPEGVRAPELQKPVSWHWHGTLTNAAAAIAADIGWRYVASTPPNCDPVITIDLDNVTTGDLLDEIDAAGRVFAHVQADLQTHTIRIAWYG
;
A
#
# COMPACT_ATOMS: atom_id res chain seq x y z
N MET A 1 -19.45 32.06 12.03
CA MET A 1 -17.98 32.06 11.87
C MET A 1 -17.50 30.62 11.96
N HIS A 2 -17.08 30.02 10.85
CA HIS A 2 -16.42 28.71 10.84
C HIS A 2 -15.07 28.89 10.16
N HIS A 3 -14.01 28.82 10.95
CA HIS A 3 -12.64 28.90 10.47
C HIS A 3 -12.29 27.57 9.79
N ILE A 4 -12.33 27.55 8.47
CA ILE A 4 -11.73 26.47 7.68
C ILE A 4 -10.25 26.87 7.53
N ALA A 5 -9.38 26.13 8.21
CA ALA A 5 -7.95 26.29 8.09
C ALA A 5 -7.52 25.86 6.67
N LEU A 6 -7.46 26.83 5.75
CA LEU A 6 -6.63 26.72 4.56
C LEU A 6 -5.18 26.87 5.00
N ALA A 7 -4.46 25.75 5.01
CA ALA A 7 -3.01 25.75 5.14
C ALA A 7 -2.42 24.88 4.02
N LEU A 8 -1.66 25.58 3.17
CA LEU A 8 -0.56 25.13 2.30
C LEU A 8 -0.88 24.35 1.02
N GLU A 9 -0.83 25.12 -0.07
CA GLU A 9 -0.17 24.73 -1.31
C GLU A 9 1.29 24.33 -1.03
N GLN A 10 1.73 23.15 -1.51
CA GLN A 10 3.09 22.87 -2.01
C GLN A 10 3.15 21.42 -2.52
N SER A 11 3.12 21.25 -3.85
CA SER A 11 3.70 20.14 -4.61
C SER A 11 3.88 18.80 -3.87
N GLY A 12 2.86 17.95 -3.91
CA GLY A 12 2.96 16.57 -3.48
C GLY A 12 1.78 15.80 -4.03
N HIS A 13 2.05 14.79 -4.86
CA HIS A 13 1.08 13.77 -5.27
C HIS A 13 0.13 13.46 -4.10
N PRO A 14 -1.20 13.46 -4.31
CA PRO A 14 -2.14 13.19 -3.23
C PRO A 14 -1.77 11.86 -2.58
N ARG A 15 -1.17 11.95 -1.38
CA ARG A 15 -0.87 10.81 -0.54
C ARG A 15 -2.19 10.43 0.07
N TYR A 16 -2.93 9.56 -0.61
CA TYR A 16 -4.15 9.02 -0.07
C TYR A 16 -3.78 8.13 1.12
N PRO A 17 -4.14 8.47 2.36
CA PRO A 17 -4.29 7.44 3.36
C PRO A 17 -5.28 6.42 2.78
N MET A 18 -5.04 5.12 2.95
CA MET A 18 -5.95 4.06 2.46
C MET A 18 -7.36 4.15 3.09
N SER A 19 -7.58 5.11 4.01
CA SER A 19 -8.87 5.58 4.51
C SER A 19 -9.68 6.35 3.46
N ARG A 20 -10.32 5.54 2.61
CA ARG A 20 -11.41 5.74 1.64
C ARG A 20 -12.37 6.95 1.85
N PRO A 21 -12.54 7.81 0.82
CA PRO A 21 -13.84 8.35 0.43
C PRO A 21 -14.58 7.32 -0.44
N GLU A 22 -15.83 7.03 -0.10
CA GLU A 22 -16.67 6.04 -0.75
C GLU A 22 -16.89 6.42 -2.23
N GLY A 23 -16.29 5.69 -3.18
CA GLY A 23 -16.65 5.90 -4.59
C GLY A 23 -15.72 5.36 -5.67
N VAL A 24 -14.42 5.18 -5.41
CA VAL A 24 -13.49 4.69 -6.46
C VAL A 24 -12.56 3.63 -5.86
N ARG A 25 -12.99 2.36 -5.89
CA ARG A 25 -12.07 1.24 -5.71
C ARG A 25 -11.74 0.70 -7.09
N ALA A 26 -10.46 0.73 -7.46
CA ALA A 26 -9.99 0.06 -8.67
C ALA A 26 -10.48 -1.41 -8.64
N PRO A 27 -11.11 -1.93 -9.73
CA PRO A 27 -11.67 -3.28 -9.76
C PRO A 27 -10.69 -4.37 -9.32
N GLU A 28 -9.41 -4.16 -9.59
CA GLU A 28 -8.31 -5.04 -9.21
C GLU A 28 -8.17 -5.19 -7.70
N LEU A 29 -8.41 -4.12 -6.94
CA LEU A 29 -8.36 -4.16 -5.47
C LEU A 29 -9.57 -4.85 -4.84
N GLN A 30 -10.63 -5.08 -5.61
CA GLN A 30 -11.84 -5.76 -5.14
C GLN A 30 -11.82 -7.26 -5.42
N LYS A 31 -10.80 -7.75 -6.14
CA LYS A 31 -10.69 -9.17 -6.45
C LYS A 31 -10.47 -9.96 -5.16
N PRO A 32 -11.21 -11.07 -4.96
CA PRO A 32 -10.96 -11.96 -3.83
C PRO A 32 -9.61 -12.66 -4.04
N VAL A 33 -8.83 -12.76 -2.96
CA VAL A 33 -7.53 -13.42 -2.94
C VAL A 33 -7.39 -14.22 -1.65
N SER A 34 -6.67 -15.34 -1.74
CA SER A 34 -6.14 -16.06 -0.58
C SER A 34 -4.63 -16.04 -0.71
N TRP A 35 -3.94 -15.64 0.35
CA TRP A 35 -2.53 -15.30 0.32
C TRP A 35 -1.84 -15.84 1.56
N HIS A 36 -0.90 -16.76 1.33
CA HIS A 36 -0.01 -17.30 2.35
C HIS A 36 1.41 -16.92 1.98
N TRP A 37 2.04 -16.13 2.84
CA TRP A 37 3.33 -15.52 2.54
C TRP A 37 4.24 -15.51 3.75
N HIS A 38 5.49 -15.85 3.49
CA HIS A 38 6.61 -15.63 4.40
C HIS A 38 7.81 -15.17 3.58
N GLY A 39 8.27 -13.96 3.81
CA GLY A 39 9.32 -13.36 3.01
C GLY A 39 9.43 -11.86 3.26
N THR A 40 10.28 -11.18 2.47
CA THR A 40 10.53 -9.76 2.69
C THR A 40 9.35 -8.87 2.28
N LEU A 41 9.22 -7.71 2.92
CA LEU A 41 8.16 -6.73 2.64
C LEU A 41 8.22 -6.23 1.19
N THR A 42 9.42 -5.97 0.67
CA THR A 42 9.64 -5.61 -0.76
C THR A 42 9.06 -6.67 -1.68
N ASN A 43 9.35 -7.95 -1.40
CA ASN A 43 8.90 -9.04 -2.25
C ASN A 43 7.39 -9.25 -2.15
N ALA A 44 6.78 -9.08 -0.97
CA ALA A 44 5.34 -9.14 -0.82
C ALA A 44 4.64 -8.04 -1.65
N ALA A 45 5.10 -6.79 -1.54
CA ALA A 45 4.53 -5.66 -2.27
C ALA A 45 4.72 -5.81 -3.80
N ALA A 46 5.89 -6.29 -4.23
CA ALA A 46 6.17 -6.54 -5.64
C ALA A 46 5.32 -7.69 -6.20
N ALA A 47 5.12 -8.77 -5.43
CA ALA A 47 4.33 -9.91 -5.84
C ALA A 47 2.86 -9.54 -6.05
N ILE A 48 2.27 -8.76 -5.14
CA ILE A 48 0.89 -8.29 -5.33
C ILE A 48 0.77 -7.34 -6.50
N ALA A 49 1.71 -6.39 -6.65
CA ALA A 49 1.69 -5.49 -7.80
C ALA A 49 1.69 -6.27 -9.12
N ALA A 50 2.52 -7.32 -9.21
CA ALA A 50 2.54 -8.20 -10.37
C ALA A 50 1.20 -8.96 -10.56
N ASP A 51 0.62 -9.49 -9.49
CA ASP A 51 -0.66 -10.22 -9.51
C ASP A 51 -1.82 -9.36 -10.02
N ILE A 52 -1.90 -8.10 -9.59
CA ILE A 52 -2.95 -7.17 -10.01
C ILE A 52 -2.61 -6.39 -11.28
N GLY A 53 -1.46 -6.61 -11.90
CA GLY A 53 -1.02 -5.90 -13.11
C GLY A 53 -0.67 -4.43 -12.88
N TRP A 54 -0.29 -4.07 -11.66
CA TRP A 54 0.15 -2.73 -11.28
C TRP A 54 1.68 -2.62 -11.29
N ARG A 55 2.18 -1.39 -11.39
CA ARG A 55 3.62 -1.13 -11.34
C ARG A 55 4.10 -1.14 -9.89
N TYR A 56 5.14 -1.91 -9.60
CA TYR A 56 5.90 -1.73 -8.36
C TYR A 56 7.01 -0.69 -8.55
N VAL A 57 7.03 0.34 -7.71
CA VAL A 57 8.15 1.30 -7.65
C VAL A 57 9.08 0.87 -6.52
N ALA A 58 10.17 0.23 -6.92
CA ALA A 58 11.19 -0.27 -6.01
C ALA A 58 11.84 0.87 -5.21
N SER A 59 12.01 0.64 -3.92
CA SER A 59 12.73 1.53 -3.00
C SER A 59 13.63 0.70 -2.10
N THR A 60 14.87 1.13 -1.93
CA THR A 60 15.85 0.42 -1.10
C THR A 60 15.55 0.67 0.39
N PRO A 61 15.46 -0.38 1.23
CA PRO A 61 15.35 -0.22 2.67
C PRO A 61 16.61 0.43 3.26
N PRO A 62 16.47 1.26 4.30
CA PRO A 62 17.60 2.00 4.88
C PRO A 62 18.61 1.09 5.60
N ASN A 63 18.14 0.01 6.22
CA ASN A 63 18.99 -0.93 6.98
C ASN A 63 18.83 -2.37 6.50
N CYS A 64 17.63 -2.92 6.65
CA CYS A 64 17.30 -4.30 6.28
C CYS A 64 15.84 -4.35 5.83
N ASP A 65 15.55 -5.21 4.85
CA ASP A 65 14.18 -5.48 4.42
C ASP A 65 13.50 -6.40 5.45
N PRO A 66 12.46 -5.95 6.16
CA PRO A 66 11.82 -6.76 7.18
C PRO A 66 11.14 -7.98 6.55
N VAL A 67 11.27 -9.13 7.23
CA VAL A 67 10.52 -10.34 6.89
C VAL A 67 9.16 -10.26 7.57
N ILE A 68 8.11 -10.38 6.77
CA ILE A 68 6.72 -10.40 7.23
C ILE A 68 6.10 -11.77 6.96
N THR A 69 5.09 -12.11 7.76
CA THR A 69 4.28 -13.32 7.56
C THR A 69 2.83 -12.90 7.48
N ILE A 70 2.14 -13.35 6.45
CA ILE A 70 0.71 -13.08 6.22
C ILE A 70 0.04 -14.38 5.85
N ASP A 71 -1.07 -14.66 6.50
CA ASP A 71 -1.91 -15.82 6.25
C ASP A 71 -3.36 -15.34 6.25
N LEU A 72 -3.92 -15.17 5.06
CA LEU A 72 -5.27 -14.63 4.86
C LEU A 72 -6.00 -15.41 3.79
N ASP A 73 -7.23 -15.80 4.08
CA ASP A 73 -8.12 -16.49 3.14
C ASP A 73 -9.33 -15.61 2.79
N ASN A 74 -9.71 -15.63 1.51
CA ASN A 74 -10.95 -15.01 1.02
C ASN A 74 -11.12 -13.52 1.41
N VAL A 75 -10.05 -12.74 1.33
CA VAL A 75 -10.04 -11.28 1.53
C VAL A 75 -10.02 -10.55 0.19
N THR A 76 -10.29 -9.24 0.15
CA THR A 76 -10.03 -8.47 -1.07
C THR A 76 -8.55 -8.13 -1.19
N THR A 77 -8.03 -7.92 -2.40
CA THR A 77 -6.65 -7.47 -2.57
C THR A 77 -6.37 -6.14 -1.87
N GLY A 78 -7.37 -5.26 -1.76
CA GLY A 78 -7.28 -4.05 -0.94
C GLY A 78 -7.02 -4.36 0.54
N ASP A 79 -7.78 -5.30 1.12
CA ASP A 79 -7.58 -5.71 2.51
C ASP A 79 -6.22 -6.39 2.72
N LEU A 80 -5.74 -7.16 1.72
CA LEU A 80 -4.40 -7.74 1.74
C LEU A 80 -3.29 -6.66 1.72
N LEU A 81 -3.47 -5.59 0.94
CA LEU A 81 -2.52 -4.45 0.94
C LEU A 81 -2.53 -3.71 2.27
N ASP A 82 -3.70 -3.53 2.88
CA ASP A 82 -3.82 -2.95 4.23
C ASP A 82 -3.09 -3.82 5.27
N GLU A 83 -3.19 -5.15 5.18
CA GLU A 83 -2.46 -6.07 6.06
C GLU A 83 -0.95 -6.01 5.84
N ILE A 84 -0.50 -5.87 4.61
CA ILE A 84 0.93 -5.70 4.29
C ILE A 84 1.48 -4.40 4.86
N ASP A 85 0.75 -3.29 4.72
CA ASP A 85 1.12 -2.03 5.37
C ASP A 85 1.17 -2.21 6.89
N ALA A 86 0.18 -2.87 7.48
CA ALA A 86 0.13 -3.13 8.91
C ALA A 86 1.32 -3.99 9.41
N ALA A 87 1.66 -5.06 8.70
CA ALA A 87 2.78 -5.94 9.04
C ALA A 87 4.14 -5.23 8.91
N GLY A 88 4.26 -4.32 7.94
CA GLY A 88 5.45 -3.50 7.70
C GLY A 88 5.51 -2.19 8.51
N ARG A 89 4.45 -1.87 9.28
CA ARG A 89 4.18 -0.51 9.77
C ARG A 89 5.23 0.06 10.71
N VAL A 90 6.06 -0.75 11.35
CA VAL A 90 7.14 -0.25 12.21
C VAL A 90 8.38 0.17 11.40
N PHE A 91 8.45 -0.20 10.12
CA PHE A 91 9.59 0.04 9.24
C PHE A 91 9.27 0.99 8.08
N ALA A 92 8.03 0.92 7.56
CA ALA A 92 7.64 1.64 6.37
C ALA A 92 6.11 1.77 6.25
N HIS A 93 5.68 2.59 5.28
CA HIS A 93 4.34 2.54 4.73
C HIS A 93 4.31 1.90 3.35
N VAL A 94 3.35 0.99 3.12
CA VAL A 94 3.01 0.51 1.78
C VAL A 94 1.87 1.36 1.23
N GLN A 95 2.07 1.91 0.04
CA GLN A 95 1.17 2.89 -0.56
C GLN A 95 0.74 2.42 -1.94
N ALA A 96 -0.57 2.46 -2.17
CA ALA A 96 -1.22 2.22 -3.45
C ALA A 96 -1.68 3.55 -4.06
N ASP A 97 -1.27 3.83 -5.29
CA ASP A 97 -1.68 4.99 -6.07
C ASP A 97 -2.65 4.55 -7.18
N LEU A 98 -3.92 4.92 -7.02
CA LEU A 98 -5.02 4.54 -7.90
C LEU A 98 -4.98 5.24 -9.27
N GLN A 99 -4.34 6.41 -9.38
CA GLN A 99 -4.30 7.13 -10.66
C GLN A 99 -3.20 6.58 -11.57
N THR A 100 -2.08 6.17 -10.97
CA THR A 100 -0.90 5.67 -11.67
C THR A 100 -0.77 4.14 -11.63
N HIS A 101 -1.73 3.44 -11.03
CA HIS A 101 -1.73 1.98 -10.81
C HIS A 101 -0.38 1.52 -10.28
N THR A 102 0.07 2.13 -9.19
CA THR A 102 1.41 1.92 -8.65
C THR A 102 1.36 1.53 -7.18
N ILE A 103 2.18 0.55 -6.78
CA ILE A 103 2.48 0.24 -5.38
C ILE A 103 3.92 0.68 -5.08
N ARG A 104 4.14 1.33 -3.94
CA ARG A 104 5.47 1.74 -3.46
C ARG A 104 5.63 1.54 -1.96
N ILE A 105 6.86 1.42 -1.50
CA ILE A 105 7.20 1.40 -0.07
C ILE A 105 7.88 2.72 0.31
N ALA A 106 7.36 3.39 1.33
CA ALA A 106 7.91 4.59 1.94
C ALA A 106 8.55 4.24 3.28
N TRP A 107 9.87 4.00 3.26
CA TRP A 107 10.65 3.64 4.45
C TRP A 107 10.74 4.78 5.46
N TYR A 108 10.71 4.44 6.74
CA TYR A 108 11.05 5.37 7.81
C TYR A 108 12.58 5.46 7.95
N GLY A 109 13.10 6.68 8.06
CA GLY A 109 14.52 6.97 8.27
C GLY A 109 14.89 7.06 9.73
#